data_AF-A0AAE0EK60-F1
#
_entry.id   AF-A0AAE0EK60-F1
#
_cell.length_a   1.000
_cell.length_b   1.000
_cell.length_c   1.000
_cell.angle_alpha   90.00
_cell.angle_beta   90.00
_cell.angle_gamma   90.00
#
_symmetry.space_group_name_H-M   'P 1'
#
loop_
_entity.id
_entity.type
_entity.pdbx_description
1 polymer ?
#
loop_
_entity_poly.entity_id
_entity_poly.type
_entity_poly.pdbx_seq_one_letter_code
_entity_poly.pdbx_strand_id
1 'polypeptide(L)'
;MHPPPEVMEFNVDGEARGSTGQSGIGGVLRDHTGRVLCIFSKFIGNTDAITAEMQAIATSCDISAFKPELEGKRIVFVSDSQTAVSWINSSGFSNVEHSKTNYNILCLLCKLGQASVEFNPKDTNFSADRLAKQGAEGGGDVMRWSLS
;
A
#
# COMPACT_ATOMS: atom_id res chain seq x y z
N MET A 1 2.10 10.50 -13.91
CA MET A 1 2.68 9.25 -14.43
C MET A 1 1.54 8.26 -14.62
N HIS A 2 1.58 7.46 -15.68
CA HIS A 2 0.57 6.43 -15.95
C HIS A 2 1.26 5.08 -16.01
N PRO A 3 0.69 4.02 -15.40
CA PRO A 3 1.27 2.68 -15.47
C PRO A 3 1.39 2.21 -16.93
N PRO A 4 2.30 1.26 -17.22
CA PRO A 4 2.32 0.60 -18.52
C PRO A 4 0.95 -0.05 -18.86
N PRO A 5 0.64 -0.28 -20.15
CA PRO A 5 -0.55 -1.01 -20.55
C PRO A 5 -0.73 -2.31 -19.78
N GLU A 6 -1.98 -2.61 -19.41
CA GLU A 6 -2.37 -3.83 -18.67
C GLU A 6 -1.80 -3.95 -17.24
N VAL A 7 -1.09 -2.93 -16.76
CA VAL A 7 -0.63 -2.84 -15.37
C VAL A 7 -1.61 -1.98 -14.56
N MET A 8 -1.99 -2.51 -13.41
CA MET A 8 -2.59 -1.72 -12.34
C MET A 8 -1.48 -1.29 -11.39
N GLU A 9 -1.45 -0.02 -11.01
CA GLU A 9 -0.49 0.50 -10.03
C GLU A 9 -1.23 0.96 -8.79
N PHE A 10 -0.80 0.45 -7.63
CA PHE A 10 -1.36 0.82 -6.33
C PHE A 10 -0.30 1.56 -5.53
N ASN A 11 -0.34 2.89 -5.60
CA ASN A 11 0.52 3.77 -4.80
C ASN A 11 0.04 3.72 -3.34
N VAL A 12 0.94 3.50 -2.38
CA VAL A 12 0.62 3.36 -0.96
C VAL A 12 1.61 4.10 -0.09
N ASP A 13 1.16 4.53 1.08
CA ASP A 13 1.96 5.32 2.02
C ASP A 13 1.48 5.10 3.46
N GLY A 14 2.42 5.18 4.41
CA GLY A 14 2.15 5.13 5.84
C GLY A 14 2.68 6.37 6.57
N GLU A 15 1.82 7.02 7.35
CA GLU A 15 2.18 8.18 8.17
C GLU A 15 2.17 7.79 9.65
N ALA A 16 3.16 8.29 10.41
CA ALA A 16 3.16 8.24 11.87
C ALA A 16 3.62 9.58 12.45
N ARG A 17 2.85 10.13 13.38
CA ARG A 17 3.20 11.40 14.05
C ARG A 17 4.29 11.17 15.10
N GLY A 18 5.49 11.69 14.85
CA GLY A 18 6.65 11.52 15.75
C GLY A 18 7.30 10.14 15.61
N SER A 19 8.04 9.68 16.62
CA SER A 19 8.69 8.35 16.57
C SER A 19 7.70 7.20 16.73
N THR A 20 6.69 7.39 17.57
CA THR A 20 5.55 6.50 17.76
C THR A 20 4.36 7.37 18.14
N GLY A 21 3.30 7.36 17.35
CA GLY A 21 2.17 8.24 17.57
C GLY A 21 1.03 7.94 16.63
N GLN A 22 0.05 8.83 16.56
CA GLN A 22 -1.12 8.63 15.69
C GLN A 22 -0.68 8.37 14.26
N SER A 23 -1.15 7.26 13.72
CA SER A 23 -0.72 6.75 12.42
C SER A 23 -1.90 6.47 11.52
N GLY A 24 -1.66 6.69 10.24
CA GLY A 24 -2.62 6.42 9.18
C GLY A 24 -1.94 5.80 7.97
N ILE A 25 -2.75 5.14 7.16
CA ILE A 25 -2.31 4.56 5.90
C ILE A 25 -3.20 5.05 4.77
N GLY A 26 -2.63 5.18 3.59
CA GLY A 26 -3.35 5.67 2.42
C GLY A 26 -2.90 4.96 1.16
N GLY A 27 -3.77 4.98 0.15
CA GLY A 27 -3.37 4.49 -1.16
C GLY A 27 -4.33 4.82 -2.28
N VAL A 28 -3.80 4.76 -3.50
CA VAL A 28 -4.50 5.07 -4.75
C VAL A 28 -4.19 3.99 -5.78
N LEU A 29 -5.22 3.30 -6.25
CA LEU A 29 -5.14 2.34 -7.35
C LEU A 29 -5.47 3.04 -8.68
N ARG A 30 -4.60 2.87 -9.67
CA ARG A 30 -4.75 3.41 -11.02
C ARG A 30 -4.62 2.33 -12.08
N ASP A 31 -5.35 2.48 -13.18
CA ASP A 31 -5.09 1.74 -14.41
C ASP A 31 -4.07 2.44 -15.30
N HIS A 32 -3.67 1.78 -16.40
CA HIS A 32 -2.76 2.28 -17.42
C HIS A 32 -3.17 3.61 -18.09
N THR A 33 -4.45 4.02 -18.02
CA THR A 33 -4.90 5.33 -18.53
C THR A 33 -4.72 6.43 -17.49
N GLY A 34 -4.29 6.08 -16.27
CA GLY A 34 -4.20 6.97 -15.13
C GLY A 34 -5.51 7.15 -14.38
N ARG A 35 -6.58 6.46 -14.78
CA ARG A 35 -7.89 6.52 -14.10
C ARG A 35 -7.73 5.93 -12.71
N VAL A 36 -8.18 6.68 -11.71
CA VAL A 36 -8.24 6.22 -10.33
C VAL A 36 -9.42 5.26 -10.19
N LEU A 37 -9.13 4.01 -9.82
CA LEU A 37 -10.12 2.95 -9.61
C LEU A 37 -10.51 2.82 -8.15
N CYS A 38 -9.57 3.02 -7.24
CA CYS A 38 -9.79 2.94 -5.81
C CYS A 38 -8.94 3.96 -5.06
N ILE A 39 -9.48 4.50 -3.97
CA ILE A 39 -8.70 5.17 -2.93
C ILE A 39 -9.04 4.59 -1.58
N PHE A 40 -8.07 4.56 -0.67
CA PHE A 40 -8.32 4.32 0.75
C PHE A 40 -7.51 5.26 1.63
N SER A 41 -8.04 5.53 2.82
CA SER A 41 -7.41 6.27 3.93
C SER A 41 -7.91 5.66 5.22
N LYS A 42 -7.03 5.25 6.13
CA LYS A 42 -7.42 4.53 7.35
C LYS A 42 -6.58 4.96 8.55
N PHE A 43 -7.22 5.09 9.69
CA PHE A 43 -6.53 5.24 10.98
C PHE A 43 -6.10 3.86 11.49
N ILE A 44 -4.85 3.71 11.92
CA ILE A 44 -4.30 2.42 12.36
C ILE A 44 -3.85 2.42 13.84
N GLY A 45 -4.27 3.43 14.60
CA GLY A 45 -3.87 3.58 16.00
C GLY A 45 -2.52 4.30 16.14
N ASN A 46 -1.79 3.97 17.20
CA ASN A 46 -0.47 4.52 17.44
C ASN A 46 0.61 3.52 17.06
N THR A 47 1.48 3.87 16.12
CA THR A 47 2.63 3.04 15.73
C THR A 47 3.78 3.90 15.23
N ASP A 48 4.88 3.27 14.83
CA ASP A 48 6.02 3.92 14.19
C ASP A 48 5.82 3.99 12.67
N ALA A 49 6.66 4.79 12.00
CA ALA A 49 6.56 5.03 10.57
C ALA A 49 6.74 3.74 9.75
N ILE A 50 7.71 2.88 10.09
CA ILE A 50 8.00 1.70 9.27
C ILE A 50 6.88 0.66 9.38
N THR A 51 6.26 0.54 10.54
CA THR A 51 5.06 -0.27 10.75
C THR A 51 3.89 0.26 9.94
N ALA A 52 3.68 1.59 9.89
CA ALA A 52 2.63 2.20 9.07
C ALA A 52 2.83 1.90 7.58
N GLU A 53 4.05 2.03 7.06
CA GLU A 53 4.39 1.71 5.66
C GLU A 53 4.10 0.25 5.31
N MET A 54 4.55 -0.67 6.16
CA MET A 54 4.29 -2.11 5.99
C MET A 54 2.78 -2.42 6.02
N GLN A 55 2.01 -1.74 6.86
CA GLN A 55 0.55 -1.91 6.92
C GLN A 55 -0.16 -1.31 5.71
N ALA A 56 0.35 -0.22 5.14
CA ALA A 56 -0.20 0.36 3.91
C ALA A 56 -0.09 -0.63 2.74
N ILE A 57 1.09 -1.25 2.58
CA ILE A 57 1.32 -2.30 1.58
C ILE A 57 0.42 -3.52 1.85
N ALA A 58 0.42 -4.05 3.07
CA ALA A 58 -0.42 -5.20 3.43
C ALA A 58 -1.92 -4.97 3.16
N THR A 59 -2.42 -3.79 3.54
CA THR A 59 -3.83 -3.42 3.34
C THR A 59 -4.17 -3.34 1.86
N SER A 60 -3.29 -2.76 1.05
CA SER A 60 -3.51 -2.68 -0.41
C SER A 60 -3.49 -4.06 -1.08
N CYS A 61 -2.61 -4.97 -0.64
CA CYS A 61 -2.59 -6.36 -1.08
C CYS A 61 -3.91 -7.06 -0.75
N ASP A 62 -4.41 -6.90 0.48
CA ASP A 62 -5.71 -7.45 0.92
C ASP A 62 -6.86 -6.91 0.07
N ILE A 63 -6.97 -5.57 -0.07
CA ILE A 63 -7.99 -4.92 -0.90
C ILE A 63 -7.99 -5.50 -2.31
N SER A 64 -6.79 -5.73 -2.87
CA SER A 64 -6.63 -6.24 -4.23
C SER A 64 -7.00 -7.72 -4.34
N ALA A 65 -6.56 -8.54 -3.38
CA ALA A 65 -6.78 -9.99 -3.35
C ALA A 65 -8.23 -10.39 -3.09
N PHE A 66 -9.06 -9.46 -2.61
CA PHE A 66 -10.49 -9.67 -2.37
C PHE A 66 -11.39 -8.85 -3.32
N LYS A 67 -10.83 -8.23 -4.36
CA LYS A 67 -11.59 -7.53 -5.41
C LYS A 67 -11.66 -8.39 -6.68
N PRO A 68 -12.83 -8.97 -7.02
CA PRO A 68 -12.97 -9.85 -8.19
C PRO A 68 -12.52 -9.23 -9.51
N GLU A 69 -12.72 -7.93 -9.70
CA GLU A 69 -12.33 -7.20 -10.91
C GLU A 69 -10.81 -7.09 -11.10
N LEU A 70 -10.03 -7.37 -10.06
CA LEU A 70 -8.57 -7.39 -10.08
C LEU A 70 -8.00 -8.81 -10.20
N GLU A 71 -8.84 -9.85 -10.19
CA GLU A 71 -8.39 -11.23 -10.34
C GLU A 71 -7.68 -11.43 -11.69
N GLY A 72 -6.48 -12.02 -11.64
CA GLY A 72 -5.64 -12.27 -12.82
C GLY A 72 -5.00 -11.02 -13.44
N LYS A 73 -5.24 -9.81 -12.91
CA LYS A 73 -4.58 -8.59 -13.37
C LYS A 73 -3.15 -8.53 -12.86
N ARG A 74 -2.28 -7.86 -13.63
CA ARG A 74 -0.94 -7.49 -13.15
C ARG A 74 -1.06 -6.26 -12.25
N ILE A 75 -0.57 -6.36 -11.02
CA ILE A 75 -0.64 -5.30 -10.02
C ILE A 75 0.74 -5.00 -9.47
N VAL A 76 1.13 -3.72 -9.46
CA VAL A 76 2.37 -3.25 -8.83
C VAL A 76 2.00 -2.38 -7.63
N PHE A 77 2.41 -2.80 -6.44
CA PHE A 77 2.28 -2.01 -5.21
C PHE A 77 3.50 -1.12 -5.07
N VAL A 78 3.30 0.20 -5.07
CA VAL A 78 4.37 1.18 -5.12
C VAL A 78 4.44 1.95 -3.81
N SER A 79 5.57 1.87 -3.12
CA SER A 79 5.86 2.61 -1.89
C SER A 79 7.15 3.43 -2.05
N ASP A 80 7.24 4.56 -1.36
CA ASP A 80 8.45 5.38 -1.27
C ASP A 80 9.34 5.04 -0.07
N SER A 81 8.99 3.98 0.68
CA SER A 81 9.79 3.46 1.78
C SER A 81 10.71 2.34 1.29
N GLN A 82 11.96 2.71 0.96
CA GLN A 82 12.98 1.74 0.53
C GLN A 82 13.17 0.61 1.55
N THR A 83 13.07 0.94 2.84
CA THR A 83 13.17 -0.04 3.93
C THR A 83 12.03 -1.05 3.88
N ALA A 84 10.77 -0.60 3.76
CA ALA A 84 9.61 -1.51 3.71
C ALA A 84 9.68 -2.42 2.48
N VAL A 85 9.95 -1.84 1.31
CA VAL A 85 10.12 -2.59 0.05
C VAL A 85 11.26 -3.60 0.16
N SER A 86 12.41 -3.20 0.72
CA SER A 86 13.55 -4.09 0.92
C SER A 86 13.22 -5.25 1.85
N TRP A 87 12.49 -5.02 2.93
CA TRP A 87 12.12 -6.09 3.87
C TRP A 87 11.17 -7.11 3.24
N ILE A 88 10.26 -6.66 2.39
CA ILE A 88 9.34 -7.55 1.67
C ILE A 88 10.07 -8.37 0.62
N ASN A 89 10.96 -7.73 -0.14
CA ASN A 89 11.66 -8.37 -1.26
C ASN A 89 12.89 -9.19 -0.84
N SER A 90 13.36 -9.06 0.42
CA SER A 90 14.50 -9.82 0.92
C SER A 90 14.10 -11.19 1.42
N SER A 91 14.88 -12.22 1.09
CA SER A 91 14.68 -13.62 1.50
C SER A 91 15.03 -13.91 2.97
N GLY A 92 15.06 -12.89 3.84
CA GLY A 92 15.44 -13.00 5.25
C GLY A 92 14.47 -12.28 6.16
N PHE A 93 14.18 -12.86 7.33
CA PHE A 93 13.44 -12.22 8.41
C PHE A 93 14.33 -11.14 9.06
N SER A 94 14.53 -10.01 8.35
CA SER A 94 15.39 -8.91 8.78
C SER A 94 14.90 -8.26 10.08
N ASN A 95 13.62 -8.43 10.44
CA ASN A 95 13.06 -8.04 11.72
C ASN A 95 11.96 -9.02 12.17
N VAL A 96 12.12 -9.62 13.35
CA VAL A 96 11.16 -10.57 13.94
C VAL A 96 9.80 -9.92 14.18
N GLU A 97 9.78 -8.63 14.55
CA GLU A 97 8.57 -7.87 14.85
C GLU A 97 7.60 -7.79 13.66
N HIS A 98 8.14 -7.65 12.45
CA HIS A 98 7.33 -7.54 11.22
C HIS A 98 7.25 -8.84 10.42
N SER A 99 7.81 -9.95 10.92
CA SER A 99 7.82 -11.25 10.24
C SER A 99 6.41 -11.73 9.83
N LYS A 100 5.41 -11.52 10.70
CA LYS A 100 4.02 -11.86 10.44
C LYS A 100 3.42 -11.03 9.31
N THR A 101 3.60 -9.70 9.37
CA THR A 101 3.11 -8.79 8.34
C THR A 101 3.77 -9.09 7.00
N ASN A 102 5.09 -9.31 7.01
CA ASN A 102 5.83 -9.67 5.80
C ASN A 102 5.34 -11.00 5.20
N TYR A 103 5.20 -12.04 6.03
CA TYR A 103 4.66 -13.33 5.59
C TYR A 103 3.25 -13.18 4.98
N ASN A 104 2.37 -12.38 5.61
CA ASN A 104 1.05 -12.11 5.08
C ASN A 104 1.09 -11.44 3.70
N ILE A 105 1.94 -10.41 3.54
CA ILE A 105 2.15 -9.74 2.24
C ILE A 105 2.59 -10.76 1.19
N LEU A 106 3.59 -11.59 1.49
CA LEU A 106 4.09 -12.61 0.55
C LEU A 106 2.99 -13.61 0.16
N CYS A 107 2.16 -14.07 1.12
CA CYS A 107 1.01 -14.93 0.81
C CYS A 107 -0.01 -14.25 -0.12
N LEU A 108 -0.31 -12.96 0.10
CA LEU A 108 -1.25 -12.20 -0.73
C LEU A 108 -0.70 -11.96 -2.14
N LEU A 109 0.59 -11.65 -2.27
CA LEU A 109 1.25 -11.51 -3.58
C LEU A 109 1.18 -12.84 -4.35
N CYS A 110 1.47 -13.97 -3.69
CA CYS A 110 1.32 -15.30 -4.29
C CYS A 110 -0.12 -15.58 -4.74
N LYS A 111 -1.12 -15.20 -3.95
CA LYS A 111 -2.55 -15.36 -4.30
C LYS A 111 -2.95 -14.52 -5.52
N LEU A 112 -2.43 -13.29 -5.63
CA LEU A 112 -2.67 -12.41 -6.77
C LEU A 112 -1.98 -12.90 -8.05
N GLY A 113 -0.91 -13.69 -7.92
CA GLY A 113 -0.18 -14.31 -9.02
C GLY A 113 0.74 -13.34 -9.75
N GLN A 114 0.18 -12.32 -10.42
CA GLN A 114 0.95 -11.30 -11.14
C GLN A 114 1.11 -10.01 -10.31
N ALA A 115 1.68 -10.13 -9.10
CA ALA A 115 1.84 -9.01 -8.19
C ALA A 115 3.29 -8.80 -7.72
N SER A 116 3.72 -7.54 -7.61
CA SER A 116 5.04 -7.13 -7.09
C SER A 116 4.95 -5.92 -6.16
N VAL A 117 5.97 -5.73 -5.32
CA VAL A 117 6.15 -4.52 -4.50
C VAL A 117 7.41 -3.81 -4.98
N GLU A 118 7.27 -2.54 -5.35
CA GLU A 118 8.34 -1.74 -5.97
C GLU A 118 8.56 -0.42 -5.24
N PHE A 119 9.82 0.01 -5.20
CA PHE A 119 10.21 1.28 -4.62
C PHE A 119 10.14 2.38 -5.67
N ASN A 120 9.47 3.49 -5.34
CA ASN A 120 9.47 4.69 -6.18
C ASN A 120 9.66 5.95 -5.32
N PRO A 121 10.71 6.75 -5.56
CA PRO A 121 10.91 7.99 -4.82
C PRO A 121 9.75 8.99 -5.01
N LYS A 122 9.37 9.63 -3.91
CA LYS A 122 8.22 10.53 -3.61
C LYS A 122 7.51 11.33 -4.71
N ASP A 123 8.13 11.64 -5.85
CA ASP A 123 7.56 12.56 -6.85
C ASP A 123 6.23 12.04 -7.47
N THR A 124 5.89 10.76 -7.31
CA THR A 124 4.61 10.18 -7.76
C THR A 124 3.67 9.75 -6.63
N ASN A 125 4.14 9.65 -5.38
CA ASN A 125 3.36 9.07 -4.26
C ASN A 125 2.50 10.09 -3.49
N PHE A 126 2.50 11.37 -3.90
CA PHE A 126 1.83 12.47 -3.18
C PHE A 126 0.36 12.20 -2.81
N SER A 127 -0.37 11.48 -3.66
CA SER A 127 -1.79 11.19 -3.37
C SER A 127 -1.95 10.19 -2.23
N ALA A 128 -1.07 9.19 -2.14
CA ALA A 128 -1.09 8.21 -1.06
C ALA A 128 -0.63 8.85 0.25
N ASP A 129 0.43 9.65 0.23
CA ASP A 129 0.92 10.44 1.39
C ASP A 129 -0.18 11.33 1.98
N ARG A 130 -0.93 12.04 1.13
CA ARG A 130 -2.05 12.86 1.60
C ARG A 130 -3.15 12.02 2.26
N LEU A 131 -3.44 10.84 1.71
CA LEU A 131 -4.43 9.92 2.28
C LEU A 131 -3.95 9.31 3.60
N ALA A 132 -2.66 8.99 3.73
CA ALA A 132 -2.07 8.49 4.97
C ALA A 132 -2.14 9.54 6.09
N LYS A 133 -1.78 10.80 5.78
CA LYS A 133 -1.93 11.94 6.70
C LYS A 133 -3.36 12.18 7.13
N GLN A 134 -4.30 12.11 6.18
CA GLN A 134 -5.73 12.19 6.49
C GLN A 134 -6.16 11.04 7.42
N GLY A 135 -5.68 9.81 7.18
CA GLY A 135 -5.93 8.67 8.06
C GLY A 135 -5.40 8.92 9.48
N ALA A 136 -4.21 9.51 9.61
CA ALA A 136 -3.58 9.81 10.90
C ALA A 136 -4.32 10.90 11.72
N GLU A 137 -5.19 11.70 11.08
CA GLU A 137 -6.06 12.66 11.79
C GLU A 137 -7.18 11.96 12.59
N GLY A 138 -7.48 10.68 12.31
CA GLY A 138 -8.47 9.91 13.07
C GLY A 138 -9.92 10.22 12.72
N GLY A 139 -10.19 10.83 11.56
CA GLY A 139 -11.52 11.23 11.09
C GLY A 139 -12.42 10.11 10.56
N GLY A 140 -11.99 8.85 10.67
CA GLY A 140 -12.70 7.67 10.17
C GLY A 140 -12.12 7.10 8.87
N ASP A 141 -12.41 5.81 8.65
CA ASP A 141 -11.87 5.07 7.50
C ASP A 141 -12.65 5.40 6.23
N VAL A 142 -11.91 5.63 5.14
CA VAL A 142 -12.45 5.90 3.81
C VAL A 142 -11.95 4.81 2.87
N MET A 143 -12.88 4.20 2.13
CA MET A 143 -12.57 3.41 0.94
C MET A 143 -13.60 3.73 -0.13
N ARG A 144 -13.15 4.10 -1.33
CA ARG A 144 -14.04 4.45 -2.44
C ARG A 144 -13.55 3.82 -3.73
N TRP A 145 -14.41 3.05 -4.36
CA TRP A 145 -14.22 2.53 -5.72
C TRP A 145 -14.89 3.46 -6.72
N SER A 146 -14.25 3.66 -7.88
CA SER A 146 -14.91 4.33 -9.00
C SER A 146 -16.09 3.47 -9.47
N LEU A 147 -17.23 4.09 -9.73
CA LEU A 147 -18.36 3.41 -10.36
C LEU A 147 -17.93 2.89 -11.74
N SER A 148 -18.22 1.62 -12.01
CA SER A 148 -18.02 0.96 -13.30
C SER A 148 -18.97 1.52 -14.35
#